data_AF-A0AAE0RPC2-F1
#
_entry.id   AF-A0AAE0RPC2-F1
#
_cell.length_a   1.000
_cell.length_b   1.000
_cell.length_c   1.000
_cell.angle_alpha   90.00
_cell.angle_beta   90.00
_cell.angle_gamma   90.00
#
_symmetry.space_group_name_H-M   'P 1'
#
loop_
_entity.id
_entity.type
_entity.pdbx_description
1 polymer ?
#
loop_
_entity_poly.entity_id
_entity_poly.type
_entity_poly.pdbx_seq_one_letter_code
_entity_poly.pdbx_strand_id
1 'polypeptide(L)'
;MNRTLLEFENKIFIGNNLPWLFTSSCYLKYKLSDISCFRREIQSYSTEMHLYGADGNPENNERRRMVRETWGEYQILKTNNASLVFTMGYTSNRNVSNMVEEEIRTYGDIIRANFTDSYRNLTYKAAVGMKWVTQCCQNTTYVLKIDDDIVLDIHRLMRFLKAYVGHKWGNQGLLMCHVWPKMDVQRNASSKWYTSKEDYPKDYFLQYCSGSAYVMTPDVVREFYHVIPQTPFFWIDDYYVTGLLAKHVNVSHRTLNDRYLLDEKKDILQQVQRDRKTRLLFVHPPNITIAYQVWEMFVHRQK
;
A
#
# COMPACT_ATOMS: atom_id res chain seq x y z
N MET A 1 25.76 10.43 32.54
CA MET A 1 26.16 9.21 31.81
C MET A 1 25.89 9.42 30.34
N ASN A 2 26.97 9.75 29.61
CA ASN A 2 26.96 10.02 28.19
C ASN A 2 26.59 8.75 27.42
N ARG A 3 25.57 8.81 26.54
CA ARG A 3 25.35 7.78 25.53
C ARG A 3 26.03 8.24 24.24
N THR A 4 27.10 7.52 23.93
CA THR A 4 27.93 7.62 22.74
C THR A 4 27.09 7.43 21.48
N LEU A 5 27.25 8.36 20.53
CA LEU A 5 26.85 8.21 19.14
C LEU A 5 27.58 7.01 18.54
N LEU A 6 26.84 6.04 18.00
CA LEU A 6 27.40 4.99 17.15
C LEU A 6 27.18 5.42 15.70
N GLU A 7 28.22 6.02 15.12
CA GLU A 7 28.42 6.09 13.67
C GLU A 7 28.60 4.67 13.14
N PHE A 8 27.80 4.26 12.16
CA PHE A 8 28.02 3.01 11.45
C PHE A 8 28.82 3.27 10.18
N GLU A 9 29.95 2.56 10.11
CA GLU A 9 30.97 2.62 9.07
C GLU A 9 30.43 2.38 7.66
N ASN A 10 30.94 3.20 6.75
CA ASN A 10 30.72 3.18 5.32
C ASN A 10 31.14 1.84 4.68
N LYS A 11 30.22 1.18 3.97
CA LYS A 11 30.56 0.50 2.71
C LYS A 11 29.75 1.13 1.58
N ILE A 12 30.51 1.71 0.66
CA ILE A 12 30.09 2.50 -0.49
C ILE A 12 29.25 1.63 -1.42
N PHE A 13 27.98 2.00 -1.63
CA PHE A 13 27.21 1.61 -2.80
C PHE A 13 26.91 2.89 -3.60
N ILE A 14 27.34 2.92 -4.86
CA ILE A 14 27.25 4.09 -5.74
C ILE A 14 25.86 4.11 -6.38
N GLY A 15 25.14 5.23 -6.24
CA GLY A 15 23.84 5.52 -6.87
C GLY A 15 22.69 5.64 -5.86
N ASN A 16 22.42 6.86 -5.36
CA ASN A 16 21.24 7.23 -4.55
C ASN A 16 20.81 6.23 -3.44
N ASN A 17 21.77 5.68 -2.70
CA ASN A 17 21.46 4.68 -1.67
C ASN A 17 20.88 5.32 -0.42
N LEU A 18 19.66 4.92 -0.06
CA LEU A 18 18.98 5.21 1.21
C LEU A 18 19.47 4.22 2.28
N PRO A 19 20.53 4.51 3.05
CA PRO A 19 21.14 3.52 3.93
C PRO A 19 20.18 3.13 5.06
N TRP A 20 19.28 4.05 5.44
CA TRP A 20 18.23 3.84 6.42
C TRP A 20 17.19 2.78 6.00
N LEU A 21 17.03 2.50 4.69
CA LEU A 21 16.05 1.52 4.22
C LEU A 21 16.47 0.08 4.55
N PHE A 22 17.76 -0.16 4.77
CA PHE A 22 18.32 -1.50 5.00
C PHE A 22 18.87 -1.70 6.42
N THR A 23 18.65 -0.75 7.33
CA THR A 23 18.99 -0.94 8.74
C THR A 23 18.08 -1.97 9.40
N SER A 24 18.66 -2.81 10.26
CA SER A 24 18.01 -3.89 11.02
C SER A 24 17.24 -3.33 12.21
N SER A 25 16.17 -2.58 11.93
CA SER A 25 15.40 -2.00 13.02
C SER A 25 13.92 -1.81 12.71
N CYS A 26 13.11 -2.41 13.58
CA CYS A 26 11.70 -2.07 13.78
C CYS A 26 11.51 -0.79 14.62
N TYR A 27 12.49 0.12 14.69
CA TYR A 27 12.37 1.40 15.39
C TYR A 27 11.39 2.30 14.63
N LEU A 28 10.12 2.11 14.99
CA LEU A 28 9.12 3.15 14.90
C LEU A 28 9.36 4.07 16.09
N LYS A 29 9.49 5.37 15.83
CA LYS A 29 9.73 6.40 16.86
C LYS A 29 8.65 6.38 17.96
N TYR A 30 7.48 5.79 17.67
CA TYR A 30 6.37 5.61 18.58
C TYR A 30 5.98 4.13 18.62
N LYS A 31 5.76 3.61 19.82
CA LYS A 31 5.47 2.20 20.09
C LYS A 31 4.06 1.87 19.56
N LEU A 32 3.97 1.13 18.44
CA LEU A 32 2.72 0.66 17.84
C LEU A 32 2.12 -0.54 18.62
N SER A 33 2.05 -0.46 19.95
CA SER A 33 1.80 -1.63 20.83
C SER A 33 0.47 -2.36 20.60
N ASP A 34 -0.46 -1.77 19.85
CA ASP A 34 -1.79 -2.32 19.60
C ASP A 34 -2.03 -2.86 18.18
N ILE A 35 -1.08 -2.70 17.26
CA ILE A 35 -1.18 -3.34 15.94
C ILE A 35 -0.92 -4.85 16.09
N SER A 36 -1.75 -5.69 15.46
CA SER A 36 -1.73 -7.15 15.66
C SER A 36 -0.35 -7.77 15.43
N CYS A 37 0.43 -7.25 14.48
CA CYS A 37 1.81 -7.68 14.25
C CYS A 37 2.78 -7.48 15.44
N PHE A 38 2.42 -6.69 16.46
CA PHE A 38 3.17 -6.56 17.72
C PHE A 38 2.59 -7.39 18.89
N ARG A 39 1.37 -7.96 18.76
CA ARG A 39 0.83 -8.86 19.79
C ARG A 39 1.44 -10.25 19.61
N ARG A 40 2.34 -10.61 20.53
CA ARG A 40 2.91 -11.99 20.65
C ARG A 40 1.89 -13.05 21.08
N GLU A 41 0.66 -12.66 21.37
CA GLU A 41 -0.41 -13.57 21.80
C GLU A 41 -1.57 -13.49 20.80
N ILE A 42 -1.54 -14.38 19.80
CA ILE A 42 -2.64 -15.24 19.35
C ILE A 42 -2.00 -16.26 18.38
N GLN A 43 -1.73 -17.46 18.90
CA GLN A 43 -1.52 -18.65 18.08
C GLN A 43 -2.89 -19.10 17.55
N SER A 44 -3.30 -18.59 16.40
CA SER A 44 -4.36 -19.21 15.63
C SER A 44 -4.05 -18.99 14.16
N TYR A 45 -4.08 -20.05 13.37
CA TYR A 45 -3.87 -20.08 11.91
C TYR A 45 -4.99 -19.35 11.14
N SER A 46 -5.33 -18.13 11.55
CA SER A 46 -6.33 -17.29 10.90
C SER A 46 -5.68 -16.45 9.83
N THR A 47 -6.26 -16.42 8.62
CA THR A 47 -5.84 -15.52 7.55
C THR A 47 -5.83 -14.07 8.04
N GLU A 48 -4.64 -13.49 8.10
CA GLU A 48 -4.39 -12.11 8.52
C GLU A 48 -4.03 -11.25 7.31
N MET A 49 -4.61 -10.06 7.19
CA MET A 49 -4.35 -9.11 6.10
C MET A 49 -3.83 -7.79 6.65
N HIS A 50 -2.61 -7.42 6.23
CA HIS A 50 -2.02 -6.14 6.57
C HIS A 50 -2.20 -5.14 5.44
N LEU A 51 -2.84 -4.03 5.77
CA LEU A 51 -3.05 -2.90 4.87
C LEU A 51 -1.88 -1.95 5.06
N TYR A 52 -0.96 -1.94 4.10
CA TYR A 52 0.09 -0.94 4.02
C TYR A 52 -0.15 -0.17 2.75
N GLY A 53 -0.68 1.04 2.80
CA GLY A 53 -0.71 1.79 1.54
C GLY A 53 -1.66 2.93 1.40
N ALA A 54 -2.40 3.34 2.44
CA ALA A 54 -3.06 4.62 2.32
C ALA A 54 -1.92 5.63 2.17
N ASP A 55 -1.70 6.07 0.93
CA ASP A 55 -0.61 6.92 0.47
C ASP A 55 -0.79 8.27 1.16
N GLY A 56 -0.47 8.29 2.45
CA GLY A 56 -0.73 9.38 3.34
C GLY A 56 0.18 10.50 2.94
N ASN A 57 -0.29 11.34 2.03
CA ASN A 57 0.27 12.66 1.90
C ASN A 57 0.09 13.31 3.29
N PRO A 58 1.14 13.81 3.93
CA PRO A 58 1.04 14.52 5.22
C PRO A 58 -0.14 15.52 5.25
N GLU A 59 -0.44 16.14 4.11
CA GLU A 59 -1.51 17.11 3.91
C GLU A 59 -2.93 16.50 3.87
N ASN A 60 -3.07 15.21 3.53
CA ASN A 60 -4.36 14.52 3.38
C ASN A 60 -4.88 13.94 4.71
N ASN A 61 -4.99 14.75 5.76
CA ASN A 61 -5.54 14.30 7.04
C ASN A 61 -6.99 13.78 6.89
N GLU A 62 -7.80 14.45 6.06
CA GLU A 62 -9.20 14.08 5.83
C GLU A 62 -9.37 12.69 5.20
N ARG A 63 -8.47 12.29 4.29
CA ARG A 63 -8.52 10.95 3.67
C ARG A 63 -8.18 9.86 4.67
N ARG A 64 -7.12 10.04 5.46
CA ARG A 64 -6.80 9.10 6.55
C ARG A 64 -7.92 8.99 7.56
N ARG A 65 -8.55 10.12 7.89
CA ARG A 65 -9.74 10.16 8.74
C ARG A 65 -10.90 9.36 8.12
N MET A 66 -11.21 9.57 6.84
CA MET A 66 -12.24 8.80 6.12
C MET A 66 -11.96 7.30 6.19
N VAL A 67 -10.72 6.87 5.97
CA VAL A 67 -10.33 5.46 6.11
C VAL A 67 -10.61 4.95 7.53
N ARG A 68 -10.19 5.67 8.57
CA ARG A 68 -10.41 5.28 9.98
C ARG A 68 -11.89 5.25 10.38
N GLU A 69 -12.71 6.11 9.80
CA GLU A 69 -14.16 6.17 10.06
C GLU A 69 -14.97 5.18 9.22
N THR A 70 -14.34 4.50 8.26
CA THR A 70 -15.01 3.56 7.33
C THR A 70 -14.37 2.17 7.40
N TRP A 71 -13.76 1.68 6.32
CA TRP A 71 -13.24 0.32 6.19
C TRP A 71 -12.01 0.04 7.05
N GLY A 72 -11.33 1.09 7.54
CA GLY A 72 -10.19 1.03 8.44
C GLY A 72 -10.54 1.20 9.92
N GLU A 73 -11.82 1.20 10.28
CA GLU A 73 -12.25 1.26 11.69
C GLU A 73 -11.81 0.00 12.45
N TYR A 74 -11.47 0.17 13.74
CA TYR A 74 -10.88 -0.87 14.57
C TYR A 74 -11.74 -2.15 14.70
N GLN A 75 -13.05 -2.05 14.97
CA GLN A 75 -13.92 -3.23 15.07
C GLN A 75 -14.10 -3.92 13.72
N ILE A 76 -14.17 -3.15 12.62
CA ILE A 76 -14.21 -3.70 11.26
C ILE A 76 -12.94 -4.48 10.96
N LEU A 77 -11.76 -3.90 11.21
CA LEU A 77 -10.47 -4.56 11.02
C LEU A 77 -10.35 -5.82 11.89
N LYS A 78 -10.71 -5.71 13.18
CA LYS A 78 -10.67 -6.82 14.14
C LYS A 78 -11.55 -7.99 13.72
N THR A 79 -12.79 -7.73 13.31
CA THR A 79 -13.74 -8.76 12.84
C THR A 79 -13.25 -9.48 11.59
N ASN A 80 -12.42 -8.80 10.79
CA ASN A 80 -11.86 -9.33 9.56
C ASN A 80 -10.47 -9.93 9.74
N ASN A 81 -9.90 -9.97 10.95
CA ASN A 81 -8.49 -10.32 11.21
C ASN A 81 -7.54 -9.49 10.33
N ALA A 82 -7.75 -8.18 10.28
CA ALA A 82 -6.91 -7.26 9.54
C ALA A 82 -6.27 -6.22 10.46
N SER A 83 -5.18 -5.61 9.98
CA SER A 83 -4.55 -4.45 10.62
C SER A 83 -4.16 -3.43 9.56
N LEU A 84 -4.17 -2.16 9.96
CA LEU A 84 -3.92 -1.01 9.10
C LEU A 84 -2.72 -0.22 9.59
N VAL A 85 -1.85 0.16 8.64
CA VAL A 85 -0.79 1.13 8.84
C VAL A 85 -0.74 2.13 7.69
N PHE A 86 -0.59 3.40 8.03
CA PHE A 86 -0.39 4.51 7.10
C PHE A 86 1.08 4.85 6.99
N THR A 87 1.53 5.20 5.78
CA THR A 87 2.94 5.44 5.56
C THR A 87 3.29 6.70 4.85
N MET A 88 4.35 7.30 5.34
CA MET A 88 4.64 8.68 5.03
C MET A 88 6.09 9.04 5.23
N GLY A 89 6.50 10.03 4.46
CA GLY A 89 7.75 10.75 4.63
C GLY A 89 7.56 11.99 5.52
N TYR A 90 8.50 12.91 5.38
CA TYR A 90 8.46 14.23 5.98
C TYR A 90 8.00 15.27 4.96
N THR A 91 7.26 16.27 5.44
CA THR A 91 6.94 17.48 4.68
C THR A 91 7.81 18.63 5.20
N SER A 92 8.15 19.58 4.32
CA SER A 92 8.81 20.84 4.70
C SER A 92 7.87 21.80 5.43
N ASN A 93 6.55 21.59 5.33
CA ASN A 93 5.56 22.40 6.02
C ASN A 93 5.52 22.03 7.52
N ARG A 94 6.01 22.94 8.37
CA ARG A 94 6.09 22.72 9.82
C ARG A 94 4.73 22.50 10.47
N ASN A 95 3.69 23.21 10.03
CA ASN A 95 2.35 23.06 10.60
C ASN A 95 1.81 21.66 10.32
N VAL A 96 1.92 21.21 9.07
CA VAL A 96 1.51 19.85 8.68
C VAL A 96 2.36 18.80 9.39
N SER A 97 3.67 19.02 9.54
CA SER A 97 4.54 18.10 10.30
C SER A 97 4.11 17.97 11.76
N ASN A 98 3.74 19.08 12.42
CA ASN A 98 3.27 19.06 13.81
C ASN A 98 1.91 18.33 13.93
N MET A 99 0.99 18.56 12.98
CA MET A 99 -0.29 17.84 12.94
C MET A 99 -0.08 16.33 12.77
N VAL A 100 0.85 15.92 11.91
CA VAL A 100 1.21 14.51 11.73
C VAL A 100 1.84 13.92 13.00
N GLU A 101 2.65 14.67 13.74
CA GLU A 101 3.19 14.20 15.01
C GLU A 101 2.12 13.96 16.07
N GLU A 102 1.12 14.84 16.14
CA GLU A 102 -0.02 14.66 17.03
C GLU A 102 -0.89 13.47 16.58
N GLU A 103 -1.08 13.30 15.27
CA GLU A 103 -1.80 12.16 14.70
C GLU A 103 -1.11 10.82 15.05
N ILE A 104 0.23 10.76 14.91
CA ILE A 104 1.01 9.59 15.30
C ILE A 104 0.83 9.27 16.79
N ARG A 105 0.84 10.30 17.66
CA ARG A 105 0.63 10.12 19.11
C ARG A 105 -0.79 9.66 19.44
N THR A 106 -1.77 10.12 18.68
CA THR A 106 -3.20 9.85 18.90
C THR A 106 -3.57 8.44 18.48
N TYR A 107 -3.20 8.04 17.26
CA TYR A 107 -3.68 6.80 16.64
C TYR A 107 -2.67 5.67 16.66
N GLY A 108 -1.37 5.97 16.69
CA GLY A 108 -0.33 4.94 16.71
C GLY A 108 -0.43 3.98 15.52
N ASP A 109 -0.82 4.46 14.34
CA ASP A 109 -1.03 3.68 13.11
C ASP A 109 -0.21 4.20 11.93
N ILE A 110 0.78 5.07 12.19
CA ILE A 110 1.61 5.72 11.16
C ILE A 110 3.06 5.25 11.25
N ILE A 111 3.60 4.78 10.11
CA ILE A 111 5.01 4.52 9.90
C ILE A 111 5.61 5.71 9.14
N ARG A 112 6.43 6.49 9.85
CA ARG A 112 7.14 7.65 9.28
C ARG A 112 8.59 7.30 8.99
N ALA A 113 9.06 7.55 7.77
CA ALA A 113 10.44 7.26 7.35
C ALA A 113 11.15 8.51 6.81
N ASN A 114 12.48 8.45 6.78
CA ASN A 114 13.33 9.61 6.48
C ASN A 114 13.49 9.87 4.98
N PHE A 115 12.42 10.34 4.34
CA PHE A 115 12.43 10.87 2.98
C PHE A 115 11.43 12.03 2.86
N THR A 116 11.62 12.92 1.90
CA THR A 116 10.62 13.97 1.63
C THR A 116 9.42 13.37 0.92
N ASP A 117 8.23 13.49 1.51
CA ASP A 117 6.99 13.01 0.91
C ASP A 117 6.64 13.88 -0.29
N SER A 118 6.61 13.27 -1.46
CA SER A 118 6.23 13.90 -2.72
C SER A 118 5.77 12.83 -3.70
N TYR A 119 5.01 13.23 -4.73
CA TYR A 119 4.51 12.30 -5.74
C TYR A 119 5.63 11.49 -6.43
N ARG A 120 6.79 12.11 -6.69
CA ARG A 120 7.95 11.43 -7.29
C ARG A 120 8.69 10.50 -6.32
N ASN A 121 8.39 10.59 -5.02
CA ASN A 121 9.00 9.78 -3.97
C ASN A 121 8.07 8.68 -3.44
N LEU A 122 6.91 8.43 -4.08
CA LEU A 122 6.01 7.33 -3.71
C LEU A 122 6.71 5.97 -3.72
N THR A 123 7.70 5.77 -4.59
CA THR A 123 8.50 4.53 -4.61
C THR A 123 9.25 4.30 -3.30
N TYR A 124 9.75 5.36 -2.65
CA TYR A 124 10.36 5.23 -1.32
C TYR A 124 9.33 4.90 -0.25
N LYS A 125 8.11 5.43 -0.37
CA LYS A 125 6.99 5.07 0.50
C LYS A 125 6.67 3.59 0.35
N ALA A 126 6.50 3.06 -0.86
CA ALA A 126 6.28 1.63 -1.08
C ALA A 126 7.43 0.77 -0.50
N ALA A 127 8.68 1.21 -0.66
CA ALA A 127 9.85 0.53 -0.09
C ALA A 127 9.82 0.45 1.45
N VAL A 128 9.37 1.50 2.13
CA VAL A 128 9.19 1.51 3.59
C VAL A 128 8.21 0.42 4.03
N GLY A 129 7.21 0.09 3.22
CA GLY A 129 6.24 -0.95 3.56
C GLY A 129 6.71 -2.32 3.36
N MET A 130 7.41 -2.54 2.25
CA MET A 130 8.09 -3.79 2.04
C MET A 130 9.12 -4.04 3.16
N LYS A 131 9.85 -3.00 3.61
CA LYS A 131 10.72 -3.08 4.78
C LYS A 131 9.95 -3.46 6.05
N TRP A 132 8.87 -2.74 6.37
CA TRP A 132 8.11 -2.95 7.59
C TRP A 132 7.48 -4.35 7.64
N VAL A 133 6.88 -4.81 6.54
CA VAL A 133 6.35 -6.17 6.44
C VAL A 133 7.46 -7.20 6.64
N THR A 134 8.58 -7.04 5.93
CA THR A 134 9.71 -7.97 5.98
C THR A 134 10.31 -8.07 7.38
N GLN A 135 10.49 -6.94 8.06
CA GLN A 135 11.22 -6.91 9.34
C GLN A 135 10.31 -7.06 10.55
N CYS A 136 9.09 -6.52 10.51
CA CYS A 136 8.26 -6.30 11.70
C CYS A 136 6.91 -7.02 11.66
N CYS A 137 6.50 -7.58 10.52
CA CYS A 137 5.18 -8.16 10.36
C CYS A 137 5.21 -9.48 9.59
N GLN A 138 5.93 -10.45 10.17
CA GLN A 138 6.28 -11.70 9.50
C GLN A 138 5.16 -12.75 9.48
N ASN A 139 4.16 -12.63 10.37
CA ASN A 139 3.12 -13.66 10.57
C ASN A 139 1.81 -13.41 9.79
N THR A 140 1.77 -12.43 8.90
CA THR A 140 0.57 -12.16 8.10
C THR A 140 0.38 -13.18 6.97
N THR A 141 -0.85 -13.40 6.50
CA THR A 141 -1.13 -14.29 5.36
C THR A 141 -1.19 -13.53 4.04
N TYR A 142 -1.74 -12.32 4.08
CA TYR A 142 -1.84 -11.42 2.94
C TYR A 142 -1.34 -10.03 3.33
N VAL A 143 -0.83 -9.31 2.34
CA VAL A 143 -0.45 -7.90 2.42
C VAL A 143 -1.20 -7.19 1.31
N LEU A 144 -1.93 -6.13 1.65
CA LEU A 144 -2.64 -5.32 0.69
C LEU A 144 -2.04 -3.90 0.71
N LYS A 145 -1.56 -3.44 -0.45
CA LYS A 145 -1.35 -2.02 -0.72
C LYS A 145 -2.62 -1.41 -1.26
N ILE A 146 -3.03 -0.26 -0.72
CA ILE A 146 -4.26 0.42 -1.13
C ILE A 146 -4.21 1.93 -0.88
N ASP A 147 -4.39 2.74 -1.92
CA ASP A 147 -4.31 4.21 -1.83
C ASP A 147 -5.36 4.82 -0.87
N ASP A 148 -5.07 5.99 -0.32
CA ASP A 148 -5.92 6.66 0.68
C ASP A 148 -7.22 7.25 0.11
N ASP A 149 -7.37 7.24 -1.21
CA ASP A 149 -8.58 7.62 -1.94
C ASP A 149 -9.39 6.43 -2.47
N ILE A 150 -9.09 5.21 -2.04
CA ILE A 150 -9.86 4.02 -2.41
C ILE A 150 -10.78 3.58 -1.26
N VAL A 151 -12.01 3.21 -1.62
CA VAL A 151 -12.95 2.56 -0.70
C VAL A 151 -12.89 1.05 -0.89
N LEU A 152 -12.71 0.33 0.22
CA LEU A 152 -12.54 -1.12 0.25
C LEU A 152 -13.76 -1.84 0.86
N ASP A 153 -14.31 -2.85 0.17
CA ASP A 153 -15.23 -3.84 0.77
C ASP A 153 -14.40 -4.91 1.50
N ILE A 154 -13.89 -4.59 2.68
CA ILE A 154 -12.95 -5.44 3.44
C ILE A 154 -13.57 -6.79 3.81
N HIS A 155 -14.86 -6.81 4.14
CA HIS A 155 -15.59 -8.04 4.47
C HIS A 155 -15.62 -9.02 3.30
N ARG A 156 -15.85 -8.52 2.07
CA ARG A 156 -15.82 -9.38 0.89
C ARG A 156 -14.42 -9.73 0.45
N LEU A 157 -13.46 -8.81 0.54
CA LEU A 157 -12.09 -9.12 0.24
C LEU A 157 -11.60 -10.29 1.11
N MET A 158 -11.85 -10.26 2.41
CA MET A 158 -11.42 -11.35 3.30
C MET A 158 -12.14 -12.66 3.03
N ARG A 159 -13.44 -12.65 2.73
CA ARG A 159 -14.15 -13.87 2.30
C ARG A 159 -13.58 -14.41 0.99
N PHE A 160 -13.30 -13.54 0.02
CA PHE A 160 -12.74 -13.92 -1.27
C PHE A 160 -11.34 -14.53 -1.13
N LEU A 161 -10.47 -13.91 -0.31
CA LEU A 161 -9.12 -14.41 -0.06
C LEU A 161 -9.14 -15.79 0.65
N LYS A 162 -9.97 -15.94 1.68
CA LYS A 162 -10.13 -17.18 2.44
C LYS A 162 -10.75 -18.31 1.61
N ALA A 163 -11.88 -18.04 0.96
CA ALA A 163 -12.68 -19.09 0.31
C ALA A 163 -12.20 -19.46 -1.10
N TYR A 164 -11.57 -18.54 -1.82
CA TYR A 164 -11.21 -18.75 -3.22
C TYR A 164 -9.71 -18.78 -3.44
N VAL A 165 -9.01 -17.72 -3.03
CA VAL A 165 -7.59 -17.54 -3.35
C VAL A 165 -6.73 -18.61 -2.70
N GLY A 166 -6.87 -18.81 -1.38
CA GLY A 166 -6.11 -19.83 -0.66
C GLY A 166 -6.32 -21.25 -1.21
N HIS A 167 -7.53 -21.58 -1.66
CA HIS A 167 -7.82 -22.88 -2.27
C HIS A 167 -7.31 -23.02 -3.71
N LYS A 168 -7.41 -21.97 -4.53
CA LYS A 168 -7.08 -22.03 -5.95
C LYS A 168 -5.59 -21.87 -6.24
N TRP A 169 -4.94 -20.99 -5.50
CA TRP A 169 -3.56 -20.55 -5.77
C TRP A 169 -2.61 -20.75 -4.59
N GLY A 170 -3.11 -21.21 -3.43
CA GLY A 170 -2.31 -21.30 -2.22
C GLY A 170 -2.06 -19.93 -1.57
N ASN A 171 -1.15 -19.90 -0.61
CA ASN A 171 -0.81 -18.71 0.20
C ASN A 171 0.64 -18.23 -0.04
N GLN A 172 1.21 -18.51 -1.22
CA GLN A 172 2.58 -18.14 -1.60
C GLN A 172 2.65 -17.69 -3.07
N GLY A 173 3.66 -16.90 -3.42
CA GLY A 173 3.94 -16.45 -4.79
C GLY A 173 2.84 -15.60 -5.42
N LEU A 174 2.01 -14.94 -4.61
CA LEU A 174 0.82 -14.25 -5.08
C LEU A 174 1.06 -12.76 -5.30
N LEU A 175 0.65 -12.27 -6.47
CA LEU A 175 0.47 -10.85 -6.79
C LEU A 175 -0.85 -10.68 -7.54
N MET A 176 -1.84 -10.04 -6.92
CA MET A 176 -3.23 -9.93 -7.40
C MET A 176 -3.69 -8.48 -7.45
N CYS A 177 -4.21 -8.03 -8.60
CA CYS A 177 -4.55 -6.62 -8.79
C CYS A 177 -5.37 -6.34 -10.06
N HIS A 178 -5.77 -5.08 -10.24
CA HIS A 178 -6.11 -4.57 -11.57
C HIS A 178 -4.83 -4.50 -12.42
N VAL A 179 -4.71 -5.39 -13.41
CA VAL A 179 -3.53 -5.51 -14.26
C VAL A 179 -3.63 -4.57 -15.45
N TRP A 180 -2.58 -3.78 -15.64
CA TRP A 180 -2.28 -3.00 -16.82
C TRP A 180 -1.36 -3.81 -17.74
N PRO A 181 -1.86 -4.39 -18.85
CA PRO A 181 -1.05 -5.30 -19.67
C PRO A 181 0.06 -4.58 -20.45
N LYS A 182 -0.22 -3.35 -20.91
CA LYS A 182 0.66 -2.59 -21.81
C LYS A 182 0.25 -1.11 -21.85
N MET A 183 0.60 -0.35 -20.81
CA MET A 183 0.29 1.09 -20.76
C MET A 183 1.30 1.91 -21.56
N ASP A 184 0.80 2.92 -22.27
CA ASP A 184 1.62 3.92 -22.94
C ASP A 184 2.42 4.74 -21.92
N VAL A 185 3.70 4.92 -22.21
CA VAL A 185 4.55 5.86 -21.47
C VAL A 185 4.15 7.27 -21.86
N GLN A 186 3.68 8.06 -20.89
CA GLN A 186 3.18 9.40 -21.15
C GLN A 186 4.34 10.33 -21.56
N ARG A 187 4.34 10.76 -22.82
CA ARG A 187 5.38 11.65 -23.40
C ARG A 187 5.01 13.12 -23.41
N ASN A 188 3.77 13.46 -23.05
CA ASN A 188 3.37 14.85 -22.89
C ASN A 188 3.92 15.41 -21.57
N ALA A 189 4.76 16.45 -21.64
CA ALA A 189 5.35 17.12 -20.49
C ALA A 189 4.33 17.72 -19.51
N SER A 190 3.09 17.99 -19.96
CA SER A 190 2.00 18.44 -19.08
C SER A 190 1.34 17.31 -18.29
N SER A 191 1.63 16.04 -18.62
CA SER A 191 1.10 14.90 -17.89
C SER A 191 1.78 14.76 -16.54
N LYS A 192 1.00 14.51 -15.48
CA LYS A 192 1.56 14.15 -14.18
C LYS A 192 2.43 12.89 -14.22
N TRP A 193 2.24 12.05 -15.23
CA TRP A 193 3.00 10.82 -15.49
C TRP A 193 4.08 10.96 -16.55
N TYR A 194 4.44 12.20 -16.92
CA TYR A 194 5.47 12.46 -17.92
C TYR A 194 6.77 11.71 -17.60
N THR A 195 7.21 10.93 -18.57
CA THR A 195 8.48 10.20 -18.52
C THR A 195 9.22 10.46 -19.83
N SER A 196 10.45 10.97 -19.73
CA SER A 196 11.27 11.29 -20.90
C SER A 196 11.81 10.04 -21.59
N LYS A 197 12.29 10.17 -22.83
CA LYS A 197 12.95 9.06 -23.54
C LYS A 197 14.30 8.68 -22.93
N GLU A 198 14.96 9.61 -22.24
CA GLU A 198 16.18 9.35 -21.47
C GLU A 198 15.87 8.51 -20.22
N ASP A 199 14.81 8.87 -19.47
CA ASP A 199 14.40 8.12 -18.27
C ASP A 199 13.86 6.73 -18.59
N TYR A 200 13.16 6.60 -19.72
CA TYR A 200 12.60 5.33 -20.18
C TYR A 200 12.50 5.29 -21.71
N PRO A 201 13.34 4.53 -22.42
CA PRO A 201 13.42 4.61 -23.89
C PRO A 201 12.25 3.96 -24.62
N LYS A 202 11.58 2.97 -24.02
CA LYS A 202 10.49 2.21 -24.66
C LYS A 202 9.17 2.98 -24.65
N ASP A 203 8.29 2.72 -25.60
CA ASP A 203 6.99 3.41 -25.68
C ASP A 203 5.94 2.87 -24.72
N TYR A 204 6.13 1.65 -24.22
CA TYR A 204 5.21 0.97 -23.33
C TYR A 204 5.92 0.49 -22.08
N PHE A 205 5.23 0.63 -20.94
CA PHE A 205 5.62 -0.06 -19.73
C PHE A 205 5.41 -1.58 -19.88
N LEU A 206 6.17 -2.36 -19.11
CA LEU A 206 5.87 -3.78 -18.88
C LEU A 206 4.50 -3.92 -18.21
N GLN A 207 3.96 -5.14 -18.20
CA GLN A 207 2.77 -5.44 -17.40
C GLN A 207 3.00 -5.12 -15.92
N TYR A 208 2.06 -4.42 -15.29
CA TYR A 208 2.09 -4.05 -13.88
C TYR A 208 0.67 -3.89 -13.31
N CYS A 209 0.54 -3.66 -12.01
CA CYS A 209 -0.71 -3.41 -11.32
C CYS A 209 -1.05 -1.91 -11.26
N SER A 210 -2.34 -1.58 -11.21
CA SER A 210 -2.78 -0.25 -10.80
C SER A 210 -2.32 0.08 -9.37
N GLY A 211 -1.80 1.28 -9.16
CA GLY A 211 -1.41 1.79 -7.84
C GLY A 211 -2.54 1.81 -6.82
N SER A 212 -3.80 1.90 -7.27
CA SER A 212 -4.99 1.97 -6.42
C SER A 212 -5.03 0.89 -5.35
N ALA A 213 -4.77 -0.37 -5.73
CA ALA A 213 -4.61 -1.46 -4.77
C ALA A 213 -4.01 -2.71 -5.39
N TYR A 214 -3.20 -3.46 -4.63
CA TYR A 214 -2.72 -4.79 -4.98
C TYR A 214 -2.47 -5.68 -3.75
N VAL A 215 -2.86 -6.95 -3.84
CA VAL A 215 -2.67 -7.97 -2.81
C VAL A 215 -1.42 -8.80 -3.14
N MET A 216 -0.59 -9.03 -2.15
CA MET A 216 0.58 -9.89 -2.20
C MET A 216 0.58 -10.90 -1.05
N THR A 217 1.28 -12.00 -1.22
CA THR A 217 1.70 -12.84 -0.09
C THR A 217 3.02 -12.31 0.50
N PRO A 218 3.30 -12.54 1.80
CA PRO A 218 4.47 -11.95 2.46
C PRO A 218 5.81 -12.39 1.86
N ASP A 219 5.87 -13.58 1.27
CA ASP A 219 7.05 -14.06 0.54
C ASP A 219 7.36 -13.20 -0.69
N VAL A 220 6.35 -12.81 -1.47
CA VAL A 220 6.52 -11.87 -2.59
C VAL A 220 7.03 -10.51 -2.10
N VAL A 221 6.48 -10.00 -1.00
CA VAL A 221 6.92 -8.73 -0.40
C VAL A 221 8.38 -8.79 0.04
N ARG A 222 8.78 -9.92 0.66
CA ARG A 222 10.16 -10.15 1.08
C ARG A 222 11.10 -10.21 -0.11
N GLU A 223 10.77 -10.98 -1.14
CA GLU A 223 11.60 -11.06 -2.36
C GLU A 223 11.75 -9.68 -3.01
N PHE A 224 10.65 -8.92 -3.14
CA PHE A 224 10.68 -7.56 -3.68
C PHE A 224 11.61 -6.66 -2.87
N TYR A 225 11.50 -6.67 -1.54
CA TYR A 225 12.36 -5.88 -0.66
C TYR A 225 13.86 -6.16 -0.89
N HIS A 226 14.25 -7.43 -1.01
CA HIS A 226 15.65 -7.82 -1.17
C HIS A 226 16.24 -7.46 -2.54
N VAL A 227 15.41 -7.33 -3.59
CA VAL A 227 15.87 -6.94 -4.93
C VAL A 227 15.82 -5.43 -5.20
N ILE A 228 15.33 -4.61 -4.26
CA ILE A 228 15.36 -3.13 -4.38
C ILE A 228 16.77 -2.60 -4.66
N PRO A 229 17.84 -2.97 -3.92
CA PRO A 229 19.19 -2.46 -4.18
C PRO A 229 19.73 -2.82 -5.58
N GLN A 230 19.16 -3.85 -6.19
CA GLN A 230 19.60 -4.43 -7.46
C GLN A 230 18.74 -3.95 -8.64
N THR A 231 17.69 -3.17 -8.36
CA THR A 231 16.73 -2.72 -9.36
C THR A 231 16.83 -1.20 -9.52
N PRO A 232 17.13 -0.67 -10.71
CA PRO A 232 17.22 0.76 -10.93
C PRO A 232 15.93 1.47 -10.50
N PHE A 233 16.09 2.50 -9.65
CA PHE A 233 14.98 3.28 -9.15
C PHE A 233 14.13 3.84 -10.31
N PHE A 234 12.81 3.73 -10.16
CA PHE A 234 11.86 4.36 -11.05
C PHE A 234 10.77 5.01 -10.21
N TRP A 235 10.40 6.25 -10.53
CA TRP A 235 9.62 7.09 -9.61
C TRP A 235 8.14 6.71 -9.54
N ILE A 236 7.60 6.11 -10.60
CA ILE A 236 6.24 5.55 -10.63
C ILE A 236 6.24 4.26 -9.82
N ASP A 237 5.66 4.31 -8.62
CA ASP A 237 5.79 3.28 -7.59
C ASP A 237 5.12 1.97 -7.97
N ASP A 238 3.92 2.01 -8.53
CA ASP A 238 3.17 0.82 -8.94
C ASP A 238 3.88 0.09 -10.07
N TYR A 239 4.41 0.80 -11.06
CA TYR A 239 5.26 0.23 -12.10
C TYR A 239 6.60 -0.29 -11.56
N TYR A 240 7.25 0.44 -10.65
CA TYR A 240 8.50 -0.01 -10.04
C TYR A 240 8.29 -1.32 -9.29
N VAL A 241 7.34 -1.35 -8.34
CA VAL A 241 7.09 -2.50 -7.47
C VAL A 241 6.52 -3.68 -8.26
N THR A 242 5.39 -3.46 -8.93
CA THR A 242 4.64 -4.57 -9.53
C THR A 242 5.03 -4.84 -10.98
N GLY A 243 5.85 -4.00 -11.61
CA GLY A 243 6.42 -4.24 -12.93
C GLY A 243 7.88 -4.67 -12.87
N LEU A 244 8.76 -3.79 -12.37
CA LEU A 244 10.21 -4.03 -12.38
C LEU A 244 10.65 -5.09 -11.36
N LEU A 245 10.25 -4.97 -10.08
CA LEU A 245 10.61 -5.97 -9.06
C LEU A 245 9.95 -7.31 -9.37
N ALA A 246 8.66 -7.31 -9.73
CA ALA A 246 7.96 -8.53 -10.15
C ALA A 246 8.67 -9.26 -11.29
N LYS A 247 9.15 -8.53 -12.30
CA LYS A 247 9.95 -9.10 -13.38
C LYS A 247 11.30 -9.63 -12.89
N HIS A 248 11.97 -8.92 -11.98
CA HIS A 248 13.27 -9.32 -11.43
C HIS A 248 13.18 -10.69 -10.75
N VAL A 249 12.14 -10.93 -9.96
CA VAL A 249 11.94 -12.18 -9.21
C VAL A 249 10.97 -13.17 -9.87
N ASN A 250 10.59 -12.91 -11.12
CA ASN A 250 9.71 -13.76 -11.93
C ASN A 250 8.33 -14.07 -11.29
N VAL A 251 7.73 -13.09 -10.62
CA VAL A 251 6.38 -13.20 -10.05
C VAL A 251 5.34 -12.85 -11.10
N SER A 252 4.34 -13.73 -11.25
CA SER A 252 3.24 -13.54 -12.22
C SER A 252 2.07 -12.78 -11.64
N HIS A 253 1.49 -11.87 -12.43
CA HIS A 253 0.26 -11.17 -12.05
C HIS A 253 -0.97 -12.06 -12.19
N ARG A 254 -1.87 -11.95 -11.22
CA ARG A 254 -3.20 -12.55 -11.23
C ARG A 254 -4.23 -11.44 -11.33
N THR A 255 -5.05 -11.47 -12.37
CA THR A 255 -6.02 -10.39 -12.65
C THR A 255 -7.19 -10.40 -11.67
N LEU A 256 -7.53 -9.21 -11.20
CA LEU A 256 -8.74 -8.85 -10.46
C LEU A 256 -9.47 -7.68 -11.11
N ASN A 257 -9.26 -7.38 -12.41
CA ASN A 257 -9.76 -6.15 -13.03
C ASN A 257 -11.28 -5.98 -12.88
N ASP A 258 -12.06 -7.07 -12.85
CA ASP A 258 -13.52 -7.07 -12.66
C ASP A 258 -13.98 -6.74 -11.22
N ARG A 259 -13.03 -6.53 -10.29
CA ARG A 259 -13.25 -6.18 -8.88
C ARG A 259 -12.98 -4.71 -8.56
N TYR A 260 -12.54 -3.95 -9.55
CA TYR A 260 -12.16 -2.54 -9.39
C TYR A 260 -13.11 -1.65 -10.18
N LEU A 261 -13.49 -0.52 -9.58
CA LEU A 261 -14.15 0.59 -10.26
C LEU A 261 -13.28 1.83 -10.11
N LEU A 262 -12.42 2.08 -11.11
CA LEU A 262 -11.43 3.16 -11.10
C LEU A 262 -11.82 4.37 -11.98
N ASP A 263 -12.98 4.30 -12.63
CA ASP A 263 -13.42 5.33 -13.57
C ASP A 263 -14.02 6.52 -12.81
N GLU A 264 -13.41 7.71 -12.94
CA GLU A 264 -13.87 8.97 -12.34
C GLU A 264 -15.19 9.51 -12.98
N LYS A 265 -15.83 8.74 -13.87
CA LYS A 265 -17.11 9.13 -14.49
C LYS A 265 -18.21 9.39 -13.47
N LYS A 266 -19.15 10.25 -13.89
CA LYS A 266 -20.29 10.80 -13.12
C LYS A 266 -21.35 9.79 -12.63
N ASP A 267 -21.06 8.49 -12.57
CA ASP A 267 -22.05 7.48 -12.18
C ASP A 267 -21.50 6.33 -11.31
N ILE A 268 -20.53 6.62 -10.42
CA ILE A 268 -19.96 5.60 -9.52
C ILE A 268 -21.05 4.97 -8.64
N LEU A 269 -21.97 5.77 -8.10
CA LEU A 269 -23.01 5.25 -7.21
C LEU A 269 -23.98 4.28 -7.92
N GLN A 270 -24.48 4.60 -9.12
CA GLN A 270 -25.36 3.64 -9.79
C GLN A 270 -24.57 2.40 -10.26
N GLN A 271 -23.29 2.53 -10.60
CA GLN A 271 -22.46 1.37 -10.92
C GLN A 271 -22.28 0.44 -9.71
N VAL A 272 -22.01 0.98 -8.53
CA VAL A 272 -21.95 0.21 -7.28
C VAL A 272 -23.32 -0.41 -6.96
N GLN A 273 -24.42 0.30 -7.23
CA GLN A 273 -25.78 -0.21 -7.03
C GLN A 273 -26.13 -1.35 -8.00
N ARG A 274 -25.67 -1.25 -9.25
CA ARG A 274 -25.91 -2.25 -10.32
C ARG A 274 -25.05 -3.51 -10.17
N ASP A 275 -24.00 -3.48 -9.35
CA ASP A 275 -23.17 -4.65 -9.04
C ASP A 275 -23.92 -5.66 -8.15
N ARG A 276 -24.93 -6.31 -8.74
CA ARG A 276 -25.78 -7.33 -8.13
C ARG A 276 -25.02 -8.63 -7.80
N LYS A 277 -23.91 -8.87 -8.50
CA LYS A 277 -23.02 -10.01 -8.24
C LYS A 277 -22.03 -9.71 -7.12
N THR A 278 -22.06 -8.49 -6.58
CA THR A 278 -21.23 -8.07 -5.45
C THR A 278 -19.74 -8.29 -5.70
N ARG A 279 -19.32 -8.03 -6.93
CA ARG A 279 -17.97 -8.27 -7.40
C ARG A 279 -17.02 -7.16 -7.00
N LEU A 280 -17.50 -5.92 -6.92
CA LEU A 280 -16.64 -4.78 -6.63
C LEU A 280 -16.09 -4.87 -5.21
N LEU A 281 -14.77 -4.78 -5.12
CA LEU A 281 -14.00 -4.76 -3.88
C LEU A 281 -13.32 -3.41 -3.66
N PHE A 282 -12.88 -2.76 -4.74
CA PHE A 282 -12.14 -1.51 -4.71
C PHE A 282 -12.84 -0.46 -5.58
N VAL A 283 -13.10 0.72 -5.03
CA VAL A 283 -13.75 1.82 -5.73
C VAL A 283 -12.95 3.09 -5.52
N HIS A 284 -12.63 3.81 -6.59
CA HIS A 284 -12.03 5.14 -6.55
C HIS A 284 -13.11 6.23 -6.66
N PRO A 285 -13.64 6.74 -5.53
CA PRO A 285 -14.58 7.86 -5.53
C PRO A 285 -13.92 9.17 -5.99
N PRO A 286 -14.68 10.09 -6.62
CA PRO A 286 -14.17 11.38 -7.07
C PRO A 286 -13.95 12.38 -5.91
N ASN A 287 -14.54 12.12 -4.74
CA ASN A 287 -14.39 12.92 -3.53
C ASN A 287 -14.80 12.14 -2.28
N ILE A 288 -14.49 12.70 -1.11
CA ILE A 288 -14.78 12.10 0.21
C ILE A 288 -16.28 11.87 0.44
N THR A 289 -17.17 12.75 -0.03
CA THR A 289 -18.62 12.57 0.14
C THR A 289 -19.11 11.31 -0.55
N ILE A 290 -18.68 11.09 -1.80
CA ILE A 290 -18.97 9.86 -2.52
C ILE A 290 -18.30 8.65 -1.86
N ALA A 291 -17.11 8.81 -1.26
CA ALA A 291 -16.43 7.75 -0.54
C ALA A 291 -17.28 7.18 0.60
N TYR A 292 -17.84 8.04 1.46
CA TYR A 292 -18.76 7.61 2.52
C TYR A 292 -20.02 6.94 1.97
N GLN A 293 -20.61 7.47 0.89
CA GLN A 293 -21.79 6.85 0.27
C GLN A 293 -21.50 5.45 -0.29
N VAL A 294 -20.35 5.26 -0.95
CA VAL A 294 -19.91 3.94 -1.42
C VAL A 294 -19.70 3.00 -0.24
N TRP A 295 -19.08 3.48 0.84
CA TRP A 295 -18.91 2.69 2.06
C TRP A 295 -20.24 2.25 2.66
N GLU A 296 -21.21 3.16 2.80
CA GLU A 296 -22.55 2.81 3.27
C GLU A 296 -23.19 1.72 2.41
N MET A 297 -23.07 1.83 1.08
CA MET A 297 -23.56 0.79 0.18
C MET A 297 -22.88 -0.57 0.44
N PHE A 298 -21.57 -0.59 0.71
CA PHE A 298 -20.82 -1.80 1.08
C PHE A 298 -21.25 -2.39 2.43
N VAL A 299 -21.63 -1.57 3.40
CA VAL A 299 -22.20 -2.03 4.68
C VAL A 299 -23.57 -2.67 4.47
N HIS A 300 -24.46 -2.02 3.70
CA HIS A 300 -25.81 -2.55 3.41
C HIS A 300 -25.77 -3.89 2.68
N ARG A 301 -24.74 -4.10 1.87
CA ARG A 301 -24.40 -5.33 1.16
C ARG A 301 -24.07 -6.53 2.07
N GLN A 302 -23.82 -6.31 3.37
CA GLN A 302 -23.52 -7.37 4.35
C GLN A 302 -24.74 -7.83 5.15
N LYS A 303 -25.86 -7.09 5.08
CA LYS A 303 -27.16 -7.47 5.65
C LYS A 303 -27.89 -8.41 4.69
#